data_AF-X1FQK1-F1
#
_entry.id   AF-X1FQK1-F1
#
_cell.length_a   1.000
_cell.length_b   1.000
_cell.length_c   1.000
_cell.angle_alpha   90.00
_cell.angle_beta   90.00
_cell.angle_gamma   90.00
#
_symmetry.space_group_name_H-M   'P 1'
#
loop_
_entity.id
_entity.type
_entity.pdbx_description
1 polymer ?
#
loop_
_entity_poly.entity_id
_entity_poly.type
_entity_poly.pdbx_seq_one_letter_code
_entity_poly.pdbx_strand_id
1 'polypeptide(L)' 'MTVEVSEEVKKEIFKLIATPGIEIDDIVKKTKLDSETILNILSEEYLRCNLDHGKSLCCR' A
#
# COMPACT_ATOMS: atom_id res chain seq x y z
N MET A 1 0.41 10.43 -9.96
CA MET A 1 -0.91 10.10 -10.54
C MET A 1 -1.71 9.48 -9.41
N THR A 2 -2.62 10.24 -8.81
CA THR A 2 -3.46 9.74 -7.72
C THR A 2 -4.48 8.79 -8.32
N VAL A 3 -4.18 7.50 -8.29
CA VAL A 3 -5.15 6.47 -8.65
C VAL A 3 -6.28 6.58 -7.63
N GLU A 4 -7.47 6.96 -8.09
CA GLU A 4 -8.71 7.02 -7.29
C GLU A 4 -9.16 5.59 -6.92
N VAL A 5 -8.35 4.91 -6.12
CA VAL A 5 -8.72 3.63 -5.53
C VAL A 5 -9.44 3.94 -4.23
N SER A 6 -10.69 3.46 -4.12
CA SER A 6 -11.50 3.56 -2.92
C SER A 6 -10.72 3.13 -1.68
N GLU A 7 -10.82 3.88 -0.59
CA GLU A 7 -10.09 3.59 0.66
C GLU A 7 -10.36 2.18 1.20
N GLU A 8 -11.53 1.64 0.89
CA GLU A 8 -11.95 0.28 1.25
C GLU A 8 -11.03 -0.77 0.63
N VAL A 9 -10.72 -0.64 -0.67
CA VAL A 9 -9.84 -1.55 -1.40
C VAL A 9 -8.40 -1.42 -0.92
N LYS A 10 -7.95 -0.20 -0.61
CA LYS A 10 -6.61 0.02 -0.02
C LYS A 10 -6.48 -0.71 1.32
N LYS A 11 -7.47 -0.58 2.21
CA LYS A 11 -7.48 -1.30 3.51
C LYS A 11 -7.45 -2.81 3.33
N GLU A 12 -8.12 -3.34 2.31
CA GLU A 12 -8.10 -4.76 2.02
C GLU A 12 -6.73 -5.22 1.51
N ILE A 13 -6.10 -4.47 0.62
CA ILE A 13 -4.72 -4.73 0.16
C ILE A 13 -3.75 -4.74 1.34
N PHE A 14 -3.84 -3.77 2.25
CA PHE A 14 -2.96 -3.72 3.43
C PHE A 14 -3.15 -4.92 4.36
N LYS A 15 -4.40 -5.39 4.55
CA LYS A 15 -4.65 -6.60 5.34
C LYS A 15 -4.06 -7.84 4.67
N LEU A 16 -4.22 -7.96 3.35
CA LEU A 16 -3.71 -9.10 2.61
C LEU A 16 -2.18 -9.14 2.65
N ILE A 17 -1.50 -8.03 2.42
CA ILE A 17 -0.02 -8.01 2.43
C ILE A 17 0.58 -8.15 3.83
N ALA A 18 -0.16 -7.75 4.87
CA ALA A 18 0.24 -7.98 6.27
C ALA A 18 0.07 -9.44 6.69
N THR A 19 -0.60 -10.27 5.89
CA THR A 19 -0.78 -11.69 6.18
C THR A 19 0.44 -12.47 5.68
N PRO A 20 1.15 -13.21 6.55
CA PRO A 20 2.32 -13.97 6.15
C PRO A 20 1.95 -15.05 5.13
N GLY A 21 2.76 -15.18 4.08
CA GLY A 21 2.56 -16.17 3.02
C GLY A 21 1.59 -15.74 1.91
N ILE A 22 1.09 -14.51 1.93
CA ILE A 22 0.36 -13.93 0.81
C ILE A 22 1.34 -13.24 -0.13
N GLU A 23 1.34 -13.62 -1.41
CA GLU A 23 2.13 -12.99 -2.45
C GLU A 23 1.35 -11.89 -3.17
N ILE A 24 2.06 -10.98 -3.86
CA ILE A 24 1.44 -9.91 -4.63
C ILE A 24 0.50 -10.49 -5.70
N ASP A 25 0.86 -11.62 -6.31
CA ASP A 25 0.02 -12.34 -7.29
C ASP A 25 -1.34 -12.76 -6.72
N ASP A 26 -1.41 -13.14 -5.44
CA ASP A 26 -2.67 -13.50 -4.78
C ASP A 26 -3.55 -12.28 -4.51
N ILE A 27 -2.91 -11.13 -4.23
CA ILE A 27 -3.60 -9.84 -4.08
C ILE A 27 -4.18 -9.41 -5.43
N VAL A 28 -3.39 -9.48 -6.51
CA VAL A 28 -3.81 -9.19 -7.89
C VAL A 28 -5.04 -10.03 -8.27
N LYS A 29 -5.01 -11.35 -8.00
CA LYS A 29 -6.14 -12.25 -8.28
C LYS A 29 -7.40 -11.88 -7.51
N LYS A 30 -7.27 -11.41 -6.26
CA LYS A 30 -8.41 -11.04 -5.41
C LYS A 30 -8.99 -9.67 -5.73
N THR A 31 -8.14 -8.67 -5.91
CA THR A 31 -8.57 -7.28 -6.14
C THR A 31 -8.78 -6.98 -7.63
N LYS A 32 -8.33 -7.85 -8.54
CA LYS A 32 -8.34 -7.67 -9.99
C LYS A 32 -7.65 -6.37 -10.44
N LEU A 33 -6.71 -5.88 -9.63
CA LEU A 33 -5.89 -4.71 -9.93
C LEU A 33 -4.55 -5.18 -10.47
N ASP A 34 -3.98 -4.38 -11.37
CA ASP A 34 -2.63 -4.62 -11.87
C ASP A 34 -1.59 -4.56 -10.75
N SER A 35 -0.59 -5.42 -10.86
CA SER A 35 0.54 -5.51 -9.93
C SER A 35 1.23 -4.16 -9.75
N GLU A 36 1.36 -3.40 -10.83
CA GLU A 36 1.95 -2.05 -10.83
C GLU A 36 1.10 -1.05 -10.02
N THR A 37 -0.23 -1.14 -10.11
CA THR A 37 -1.14 -0.30 -9.33
C THR A 37 -1.02 -0.62 -7.83
N ILE A 38 -0.96 -1.90 -7.48
CA ILE A 38 -0.79 -2.35 -6.09
C ILE A 38 0.56 -1.87 -5.54
N LEU A 39 1.64 -2.06 -6.30
CA LEU A 39 2.98 -1.60 -5.93
C LEU A 39 3.04 -0.08 -5.74
N ASN A 40 2.38 0.69 -6.60
CA ASN A 40 2.30 2.15 -6.45
C ASN A 40 1.57 2.54 -5.15
N ILE A 41 0.44 1.91 -4.83
CA ILE A 41 -0.30 2.16 -3.58
C ILE A 41 0.55 1.84 -2.35
N LEU A 42 1.20 0.68 -2.35
CA LEU A 42 2.09 0.26 -1.26
C LEU A 42 3.29 1.21 -1.12
N SER A 43 3.88 1.63 -2.24
CA SER A 43 5.02 2.54 -2.27
C SER A 43 4.64 3.93 -1.76
N GLU A 44 3.48 4.46 -2.17
CA GLU A 44 2.96 5.73 -1.67
C GLU A 44 2.76 5.71 -0.16
N GLU A 45 2.16 4.65 0.38
CA GLU A 45 1.92 4.54 1.82
C GLU A 45 3.21 4.27 2.61
N TYR A 46 4.16 3.51 2.06
CA TYR A 46 5.50 3.38 2.64
C TYR A 46 6.24 4.72 2.68
N LEU A 47 6.20 5.49 1.59
CA LEU A 47 6.77 6.85 1.52
C LEU A 47 6.07 7.78 2.52
N ARG A 48 4.75 7.73 2.62
CA ARG A 48 3.99 8.53 3.57
C ARG A 48 4.39 8.21 5.01
N CYS A 49 4.41 6.95 5.41
CA CYS A 49 4.82 6.52 6.75
C CYS A 49 6.28 6.88 7.05
N ASN A 50 7.20 6.75 6.09
CA ASN A 50 8.60 7.11 6.27
C ASN A 50 8.84 8.62 6.32
N LEU A 51 8.13 9.40 5.50
CA LEU A 51 8.17 10.86 5.56
C LEU A 51 7.56 11.37 6.87
N ASP A 52 6.52 10.72 7.38
CA ASP A 52 5.96 10.99 8.71
C ASP A 52 6.98 10.67 9.81
N HIS A 53 7.68 9.54 9.69
CA HIS A 53 8.78 9.18 10.59
C HIS A 53 9.92 10.20 10.56
N GLY A 54 10.32 10.66 9.37
CA GLY A 54 11.33 11.70 9.18
C GLY A 54 10.91 13.06 9.76
N LYS A 55 9.63 13.45 9.61
CA LYS A 55 9.08 14.65 10.24
C LYS A 55 9.04 14.55 11.76
N SER A 56 8.71 13.39 12.31
CA SER A 56 8.74 13.14 13.76
C SER A 56 10.15 13.33 14.34
N LEU A 57 11.19 12.98 13.58
CA LEU A 57 12.59 13.13 13.98
C LEU A 57 13.17 14.53 13.75
N CYS A 58 12.63 15.31 12.80
CA CYS A 58 13.20 16.61 12.38
C CYS A 58 12.79 17.80 13.28
N CYS A 59 11.90 17.60 14.25
CA CYS A 59 11.51 18.64 15.21
C CYS A 59 12.00 18.37 16.65
N ARG A 60 13.10 17.64 16.82
CA ARG A 60 13.83 17.56 18.10
C ARG A 60 15.02 18.51 18.12
#